data_AF-A0A7W0MWX1-F1
#
_entry.id   AF-A0A7W0MWX1-F1
#
_cell.length_a   1.000
_cell.length_b   1.000
_cell.length_c   1.000
_cell.angle_alpha   90.00
_cell.angle_beta   90.00
_cell.angle_gamma   90.00
#
_symmetry.space_group_name_H-M   'P 1'
#
loop_
_entity.id
_entity.type
_entity.pdbx_description
1 polymer ?
#
loop_
_entity_poly.entity_id
_entity_poly.type
_entity_poly.pdbx_seq_one_letter_code
_entity_poly.pdbx_strand_id
1 'polypeptide(L)'
;MEVVPRWAFRLPGRGGADGVLRRRGAVLERLLHVEGRRAVVRVAQTGARSVLFGAWAHERADAEEAIARMRFALAVDDDLRPFYERFRCDPLIGASVRRAPWLRIARRPVAFEALAWAVCEQLIESERAAAIQRRIVRAFGARCPQTGLREVPTA
;
A
#
# COMPACT_ATOMS: atom_id res chain seq x y z
N MET A 1 -6.05 5.87 -14.31
CA MET A 1 -7.23 6.32 -13.56
C MET A 1 -6.80 7.39 -12.56
N GLU A 2 -7.31 8.60 -12.71
CA GLU A 2 -7.09 9.69 -11.75
C GLU A 2 -8.14 9.63 -10.64
N VAL A 3 -7.71 9.94 -9.42
CA VAL A 3 -8.50 9.77 -8.21
C VAL A 3 -8.38 11.01 -7.35
N VAL A 4 -9.52 11.54 -6.92
CA VAL A 4 -9.59 12.61 -5.93
C VAL A 4 -9.77 11.99 -4.55
N PRO A 5 -8.79 12.11 -3.63
CA PRO A 5 -8.94 11.62 -2.27
C PRO A 5 -10.13 12.29 -1.56
N ARG A 6 -10.87 11.52 -0.75
CA ARG A 6 -12.04 12.03 -0.01
C ARG A 6 -11.67 12.96 1.15
N TRP A 7 -10.44 12.86 1.64
CA TRP A 7 -9.85 13.70 2.67
C TRP A 7 -8.39 14.06 2.36
N ALA A 8 -7.75 14.90 3.19
CA ALA A 8 -6.32 15.19 3.11
C ALA A 8 -5.52 13.90 2.91
N PHE A 9 -4.64 13.90 1.92
CA PHE A 9 -3.92 12.71 1.49
C PHE A 9 -2.48 13.02 1.14
N ARG A 10 -1.59 12.12 1.54
CA ARG A 10 -0.17 12.16 1.20
C ARG A 10 0.28 10.75 0.86
N LEU A 11 0.79 10.56 -0.36
CA LEU A 11 1.32 9.28 -0.79
C LEU A 11 2.50 8.87 0.12
N PRO A 12 2.53 7.64 0.66
CA PRO A 12 3.56 7.19 1.59
C PRO A 12 4.99 7.40 1.06
N GLY A 13 5.84 8.07 1.85
CA GLY A 13 7.21 8.42 1.49
C GLY A 13 8.18 7.24 1.42
N ARG A 14 7.79 6.07 1.94
CA ARG A 14 8.56 4.82 1.89
C ARG A 14 7.68 3.69 1.40
N GLY A 15 8.32 2.68 0.80
CA GLY A 15 7.70 1.38 0.58
C GLY A 15 7.44 0.65 1.90
N GLY A 16 6.72 -0.48 1.81
CA GLY A 16 6.60 -1.42 2.94
C GLY A 16 7.96 -2.01 3.31
N ALA A 17 8.14 -2.38 4.58
CA ALA A 17 9.41 -2.90 5.09
C ALA A 17 9.80 -4.28 4.51
N ASP A 18 8.82 -4.99 3.97
CA ASP A 18 8.88 -6.30 3.32
C ASP A 18 9.47 -6.26 1.89
N GLY A 19 9.56 -5.08 1.29
CA GLY A 19 10.23 -4.84 0.01
C GLY A 19 9.42 -5.12 -1.27
N VAL A 20 8.12 -5.44 -1.17
CA VAL A 20 7.27 -5.67 -2.35
C VAL A 20 6.68 -4.37 -2.92
N LEU A 21 6.33 -3.41 -2.04
CA LEU A 21 5.97 -2.05 -2.45
C LEU A 21 7.25 -1.23 -2.54
N ARG A 22 7.62 -0.82 -3.75
CA ARG A 22 8.83 -0.03 -3.98
C ARG A 22 8.48 1.41 -4.29
N ARG A 23 9.38 2.32 -3.94
CA ARG A 23 9.29 3.73 -4.34
C ARG A 23 10.43 4.04 -5.30
N ARG A 24 10.12 4.61 -6.46
CA ARG A 24 11.08 5.19 -7.41
C ARG A 24 10.73 6.67 -7.62
N GLY A 25 11.53 7.56 -7.04
CA GLY A 25 11.23 9.00 -7.04
C GLY A 25 9.88 9.30 -6.37
N ALA A 26 8.95 9.86 -7.15
CA ALA A 26 7.59 10.19 -6.69
C ALA A 26 6.56 9.06 -6.87
N VAL A 27 6.97 7.92 -7.44
CA VAL A 27 6.07 6.84 -7.85
C VAL A 27 6.23 5.63 -6.93
N LEU A 28 5.11 5.11 -6.43
CA LEU A 28 5.03 3.79 -5.82
C LEU A 28 4.77 2.75 -6.90
N GLU A 29 5.47 1.62 -6.84
CA GLU A 29 5.31 0.49 -7.73
C GLU A 29 5.07 -0.79 -6.94
N ARG A 30 4.15 -1.63 -7.40
CA ARG A 30 3.86 -2.91 -6.78
C ARG A 30 3.49 -3.96 -7.82
N LEU A 31 4.01 -5.18 -7.66
CA LEU A 31 3.53 -6.37 -8.37
C LEU A 31 2.39 -7.01 -7.58
N LEU A 32 1.32 -7.37 -8.27
CA LEU A 32 0.20 -8.16 -7.78
C LEU A 32 -0.07 -9.33 -8.75
N HIS A 33 -0.61 -10.44 -8.25
CA HIS A 33 -1.25 -11.47 -9.07
C HIS A 33 -2.77 -11.40 -8.84
N VAL A 34 -3.50 -11.17 -9.92
CA VAL A 34 -4.96 -11.16 -9.98
C VAL A 34 -5.37 -12.39 -10.79
N GLU A 35 -6.16 -13.29 -10.21
CA GLU A 35 -6.52 -14.57 -10.85
C GLU A 35 -5.30 -15.34 -11.41
N GLY A 36 -4.20 -15.37 -10.65
CA GLY A 36 -2.94 -16.02 -11.05
C GLY A 36 -2.14 -15.29 -12.14
N ARG A 37 -2.60 -14.13 -12.62
CA ARG A 37 -1.96 -13.34 -13.68
C ARG A 37 -1.34 -12.06 -13.14
N ARG A 38 -0.20 -11.68 -13.70
CA ARG A 38 0.59 -10.54 -13.22
C ARG A 38 -0.08 -9.21 -13.56
N ALA A 39 -0.14 -8.34 -12.58
CA ALA A 39 -0.49 -6.94 -12.72
C ALA A 39 0.54 -6.06 -11.99
N VAL A 40 1.17 -5.13 -12.69
CA VAL A 40 2.07 -4.14 -12.07
C VAL A 40 1.33 -2.83 -11.92
N VAL A 41 1.14 -2.38 -10.68
CA VAL A 41 0.48 -1.11 -10.37
C VAL A 41 1.51 -0.03 -10.06
N ARG A 42 1.29 1.16 -10.61
CA ARG A 42 2.00 2.40 -10.27
C ARG A 42 1.05 3.44 -9.73
N VAL A 43 1.50 4.16 -8.72
CA VAL A 43 0.74 5.22 -8.07
C VAL A 43 1.61 6.46 -7.91
N ALA A 44 1.11 7.61 -8.36
CA ALA A 44 1.75 8.91 -8.19
C ALA A 44 0.73 9.91 -7.64
N GLN A 45 1.14 10.77 -6.71
CA GLN A 45 0.34 11.93 -6.32
C GLN A 45 0.79 13.12 -7.16
N THR A 46 -0.01 13.48 -8.14
CA THR A 46 0.29 14.53 -9.15
C THR A 46 -0.15 15.91 -8.68
N GLY A 47 -0.95 16.00 -7.62
CA GLY A 47 -1.32 17.26 -6.98
C GLY A 47 -1.85 17.05 -5.56
N ALA A 48 -2.19 18.15 -4.88
CA ALA A 48 -2.66 18.10 -3.48
C ALA A 48 -3.91 17.19 -3.30
N ARG A 49 -4.76 17.12 -4.32
CA ARG A 49 -5.98 16.30 -4.35
C ARG A 49 -6.08 15.39 -5.58
N SER A 50 -4.96 15.09 -6.24
CA SER A 50 -4.95 14.21 -7.41
C SER A 50 -3.94 13.08 -7.22
N VAL A 51 -4.42 11.85 -7.38
CA VAL A 51 -3.63 10.62 -7.32
C VAL A 51 -3.90 9.82 -8.58
N LEU A 52 -2.85 9.61 -9.38
CA LEU A 52 -2.87 8.82 -10.59
C LEU A 52 -2.51 7.37 -10.28
N PHE A 53 -3.41 6.46 -10.62
CA PHE A 53 -3.19 5.02 -10.64
C PHE A 53 -3.05 4.56 -12.09
N GLY A 54 -2.01 3.77 -12.38
CA GLY A 54 -1.84 3.06 -13.64
C GLY A 54 -1.49 1.60 -13.37
N ALA A 55 -1.92 0.69 -14.23
CA ALA A 55 -1.55 -0.71 -14.13
C ALA A 55 -1.26 -1.32 -15.49
N TRP A 56 -0.28 -2.23 -15.54
CA TRP A 56 -0.01 -3.10 -16.67
C TRP A 56 -0.37 -4.52 -16.29
N ALA A 57 -1.28 -5.12 -17.05
CA ALA A 57 -1.70 -6.51 -16.91
C ALA A 57 -2.05 -7.08 -18.28
N HIS A 58 -2.31 -8.39 -18.35
CA HIS A 58 -2.70 -9.07 -19.59
C HIS A 58 -4.09 -8.60 -20.05
N GLU A 59 -5.04 -8.52 -19.13
CA GLU A 59 -6.39 -8.01 -19.40
C GLU A 59 -6.69 -6.73 -18.64
N ARG A 60 -7.61 -5.95 -19.19
CA ARG A 60 -8.13 -4.74 -18.55
C ARG A 60 -8.76 -5.03 -17.18
N ALA A 61 -9.50 -6.14 -17.05
CA ALA A 61 -10.13 -6.53 -15.79
C ALA A 61 -9.08 -6.75 -14.67
N ASP A 62 -7.95 -7.41 -14.99
CA ASP A 62 -6.86 -7.60 -14.02
C ASP A 62 -6.23 -6.27 -13.60
N ALA A 63 -6.07 -5.34 -14.55
CA ALA A 63 -5.55 -4.01 -14.28
C ALA A 63 -6.48 -3.20 -13.37
N GLU A 64 -7.80 -3.27 -13.61
CA GLU A 64 -8.83 -2.59 -12.81
C GLU A 64 -8.89 -3.16 -11.38
N GLU A 65 -8.86 -4.49 -11.23
CA GLU A 65 -8.82 -5.16 -9.92
C GLU A 65 -7.52 -4.86 -9.16
N ALA A 66 -6.37 -4.88 -9.83
CA ALA A 66 -5.10 -4.52 -9.21
C ALA A 66 -5.09 -3.05 -8.72
N ILE A 67 -5.69 -2.14 -9.49
CA ILE A 67 -5.90 -0.75 -9.09
C ILE A 67 -6.86 -0.68 -7.88
N ALA A 68 -7.96 -1.42 -7.88
CA ALA A 68 -8.91 -1.47 -6.77
C ALA A 68 -8.24 -1.92 -5.46
N ARG A 69 -7.46 -3.01 -5.50
CA ARG A 69 -6.67 -3.49 -4.36
C ARG A 69 -5.67 -2.46 -3.86
N MET A 70 -5.02 -1.72 -4.76
CA MET A 70 -4.08 -0.65 -4.37
C MET A 70 -4.78 0.59 -3.81
N ARG A 71 -5.99 0.92 -4.28
CA ARG A 71 -6.82 1.98 -3.67
C ARG A 71 -7.20 1.63 -2.25
N PHE A 72 -7.63 0.37 -2.02
CA PHE A 72 -7.89 -0.16 -0.69
C PHE A 72 -6.63 -0.09 0.19
N ALA A 73 -5.49 -0.59 -0.30
CA ALA A 73 -4.24 -0.62 0.44
C ALA A 73 -3.73 0.77 0.86
N LEU A 74 -3.89 1.77 -0.02
CA LEU A 74 -3.53 3.16 0.24
C LEU A 74 -4.63 3.94 0.95
N ALA A 75 -5.80 3.32 1.18
CA ALA A 75 -6.98 3.90 1.79
C ALA A 75 -7.40 5.24 1.13
N VAL A 76 -7.14 5.43 -0.18
CA VAL A 76 -7.28 6.75 -0.84
C VAL A 76 -8.71 7.27 -0.81
N ASP A 77 -9.68 6.36 -0.78
CA ASP A 77 -11.11 6.62 -0.79
C ASP A 77 -11.73 6.83 0.60
N ASP A 78 -10.97 6.65 1.67
CA ASP A 78 -11.46 6.85 3.02
C ASP A 78 -11.69 8.33 3.31
N ASP A 79 -12.88 8.67 3.81
CA ASP A 79 -13.16 9.98 4.38
C ASP A 79 -12.85 9.98 5.88
N LEU A 80 -11.72 10.59 6.25
CA LEU A 80 -11.32 10.72 7.65
C LEU A 80 -11.85 11.99 8.32
N ARG A 81 -12.66 12.81 7.63
CA ARG A 81 -13.23 14.03 8.21
C ARG A 81 -14.00 13.77 9.51
N PRO A 82 -14.85 12.72 9.64
CA PRO A 82 -15.56 12.47 10.89
C PRO A 82 -14.62 12.18 12.06
N PHE A 83 -13.53 11.43 11.81
CA PHE A 83 -12.50 11.18 12.80
C PHE A 83 -11.74 12.46 13.17
N TYR A 84 -11.35 13.24 12.16
CA TYR A 84 -10.65 14.51 12.36
C TYR A 84 -11.49 15.48 13.20
N GLU A 85 -12.75 15.73 12.84
CA GLU A 85 -13.60 16.67 13.58
C GLU A 85 -13.86 16.21 15.02
N ARG A 86 -14.02 14.91 15.24
CA ARG A 86 -14.22 14.35 16.58
C ARG A 86 -13.01 14.52 17.48
N PHE A 87 -11.79 14.33 16.94
CA PHE A 87 -10.58 14.23 17.75
C PHE A 87 -9.59 15.39 17.58
N ARG A 88 -9.85 16.38 16.70
CA ARG A 88 -8.93 17.50 16.49
C ARG A 88 -8.71 18.36 17.74
N CYS A 89 -9.58 18.30 18.75
CA CYS A 89 -9.43 19.01 20.02
C CYS A 89 -9.22 18.05 21.21
N ASP A 90 -9.02 16.75 20.96
CA ASP A 90 -8.78 15.77 22.00
C ASP A 90 -7.47 16.07 22.76
N PRO A 91 -7.46 16.01 24.11
CA PRO A 91 -6.29 16.40 24.91
C PRO A 91 -5.09 15.46 24.71
N LEU A 92 -5.31 14.20 24.34
CA LEU A 92 -4.25 13.22 24.15
C LEU A 92 -3.76 13.20 22.70
N ILE A 93 -4.69 13.11 21.74
CA ILE A 93 -4.34 12.88 20.33
C ILE A 93 -4.55 14.07 19.41
N GLY A 94 -5.19 15.15 19.85
CA GLY A 94 -5.58 16.27 18.99
C GLY A 94 -4.40 16.96 18.31
N ALA A 95 -3.27 17.11 19.01
CA ALA A 95 -2.05 17.66 18.42
C ALA A 95 -1.52 16.78 17.26
N SER A 96 -1.54 15.46 17.42
CA SER A 96 -1.14 14.51 16.38
C SER A 96 -2.10 14.50 15.19
N VAL A 97 -3.41 14.55 15.45
CA VAL A 97 -4.46 14.60 14.42
C VAL A 97 -4.32 15.86 13.55
N ARG A 98 -4.10 17.03 14.17
CA ARG A 98 -3.90 18.30 13.43
C ARG A 98 -2.59 18.37 12.67
N ARG A 99 -1.52 17.78 13.21
CA ARG A 99 -0.18 17.79 12.58
C ARG A 99 -0.11 16.88 11.34
N ALA A 100 -0.88 15.78 11.32
CA ALA A 100 -0.85 14.82 10.22
C ALA A 100 -2.27 14.36 9.82
N PRO A 101 -3.14 15.26 9.31
CA PRO A 101 -4.51 14.92 8.92
C PRO A 101 -4.60 13.95 7.75
N TRP A 102 -3.48 13.72 7.05
CA TRP A 102 -3.34 12.75 5.96
C TRP A 102 -2.92 11.35 6.41
N LEU A 103 -2.61 11.14 7.69
CA LEU A 103 -2.16 9.84 8.20
C LEU A 103 -3.29 8.81 8.08
N ARG A 104 -2.97 7.61 7.57
CA ARG A 104 -3.92 6.52 7.31
C ARG A 104 -3.40 5.22 7.91
N ILE A 105 -4.30 4.31 8.22
CA ILE A 105 -3.94 2.94 8.59
C ILE A 105 -3.31 2.26 7.39
N ALA A 106 -2.11 1.69 7.58
CA ALA A 106 -1.47 0.89 6.56
C ALA A 106 -2.26 -0.41 6.34
N ARG A 107 -2.67 -0.66 5.11
CA ARG A 107 -3.38 -1.89 4.71
C ARG A 107 -2.54 -2.67 3.72
N ARG A 108 -2.79 -3.98 3.64
CA ARG A 108 -2.19 -4.84 2.62
C ARG A 108 -3.25 -5.15 1.55
N PRO A 109 -2.87 -5.18 0.26
CA PRO A 109 -3.82 -5.40 -0.85
C PRO A 109 -4.35 -6.83 -0.93
N VAL A 110 -3.71 -7.78 -0.25
CA VAL A 110 -4.09 -9.20 -0.23
C VAL A 110 -4.25 -9.66 1.22
N ALA A 111 -5.36 -10.37 1.52
CA ALA A 111 -5.66 -10.81 2.88
C ALA A 111 -4.62 -11.81 3.42
N PHE A 112 -4.18 -12.76 2.60
CA PHE A 112 -3.15 -13.73 2.98
C PHE A 112 -1.82 -13.04 3.34
N GLU A 113 -1.42 -12.01 2.59
CA GLU A 113 -0.24 -11.19 2.93
C GLU A 113 -0.36 -10.56 4.31
N ALA A 114 -1.54 -10.01 4.66
CA ALA A 114 -1.77 -9.44 5.98
C ALA A 114 -1.61 -10.49 7.09
N LEU A 115 -2.17 -11.70 6.89
CA LEU A 115 -2.07 -12.81 7.84
C LEU A 115 -0.62 -13.30 8.00
N ALA A 116 0.06 -13.58 6.89
CA ALA A 116 1.42 -14.09 6.89
C ALA A 116 2.38 -13.13 7.61
N TRP A 117 2.17 -11.83 7.44
CA TRP A 117 3.00 -10.82 8.09
C TRP A 117 2.63 -10.58 9.54
N ALA A 118 1.34 -10.62 9.90
CA ALA A 118 0.92 -10.59 11.29
C ALA A 118 1.56 -11.72 12.10
N VAL A 119 1.65 -12.94 11.53
CA VAL A 119 2.38 -14.07 12.14
C VAL A 119 3.88 -13.79 12.26
N CYS A 120 4.50 -13.25 11.21
CA CYS A 120 5.93 -12.88 11.26
C CYS A 120 6.25 -11.78 12.28
N GLU A 121 5.26 -10.99 12.69
CA GLU A 121 5.41 -9.87 13.62
C GLU A 121 5.17 -10.26 15.09
N GLN A 122 4.77 -11.50 15.36
CA GLN A 122 4.48 -11.95 16.72
C GLN A 122 5.74 -11.98 17.60
N LEU A 123 5.67 -11.30 18.75
CA LEU A 123 6.66 -11.34 19.84
C LEU A 123 8.09 -10.94 19.43
N ILE A 124 8.25 -10.13 18.39
CA ILE A 124 9.57 -9.66 17.94
C ILE A 124 9.54 -8.20 17.47
N GLU A 125 10.73 -7.60 17.42
CA GLU A 125 10.91 -6.25 16.89
C GLU A 125 10.53 -6.14 15.41
N SER A 126 9.92 -5.01 15.05
CA SER A 126 9.44 -4.74 13.68
C SER A 126 10.55 -4.86 12.61
N GLU A 127 11.78 -4.46 12.92
CA GLU A 127 12.92 -4.59 12.01
C GLU A 127 13.30 -6.06 11.76
N ARG A 128 13.19 -6.90 12.80
CA ARG A 128 13.44 -8.34 12.73
C ARG A 128 12.34 -9.04 11.93
N ALA A 129 11.08 -8.69 12.16
CA ALA A 129 9.95 -9.17 11.37
C ALA A 129 10.12 -8.81 9.90
N ALA A 130 10.45 -7.54 9.60
CA ALA A 130 10.70 -7.10 8.23
C ALA A 130 11.87 -7.85 7.56
N ALA A 131 12.92 -8.20 8.30
CA ALA A 131 14.02 -9.02 7.78
C ALA A 131 13.56 -10.45 7.43
N ILE A 132 12.68 -11.06 8.23
CA ILE A 132 12.06 -12.36 7.94
C ILE A 132 11.16 -12.26 6.70
N GLN A 133 10.25 -11.27 6.66
CA GLN A 133 9.37 -11.02 5.52
C GLN A 133 10.17 -10.87 4.21
N ARG A 134 11.26 -10.08 4.22
CA ARG A 134 12.16 -9.93 3.06
C ARG A 134 12.82 -11.25 2.65
N ARG A 135 13.19 -12.13 3.60
CA ARG A 135 13.75 -13.45 3.28
C ARG A 135 12.71 -14.34 2.62
N ILE A 136 11.48 -14.37 3.14
CA ILE A 136 10.34 -15.10 2.56
C ILE A 136 10.06 -14.62 1.13
N VAL A 137 9.91 -13.30 0.93
CA VAL A 137 9.68 -12.69 -0.38
C VAL A 137 10.80 -13.01 -1.36
N ARG A 138 12.07 -12.99 -0.93
CA ARG A 138 13.21 -13.31 -1.81
C ARG A 138 13.22 -14.78 -2.21
N ALA A 139 12.92 -15.69 -1.28
CA ALA A 139 12.98 -17.13 -1.51
C ALA A 139 11.78 -17.63 -2.33
N PHE A 140 10.57 -17.17 -2.00
CA PHE A 140 9.32 -17.77 -2.48
C PHE A 140 8.44 -16.80 -3.29
N GLY A 141 8.73 -15.49 -3.25
CA GLY A 141 7.93 -14.49 -3.94
C GLY A 141 8.13 -14.49 -5.44
N ALA A 142 7.04 -14.56 -6.21
CA ALA A 142 7.07 -14.47 -7.67
C ALA A 142 7.75 -13.18 -8.12
N ARG A 143 8.67 -13.27 -9.08
CA ARG A 143 9.44 -12.12 -9.60
C ARG A 143 8.94 -11.77 -11.00
N CYS A 144 8.66 -10.48 -11.23
CA CYS A 144 8.41 -9.95 -12.57
C CYS A 144 9.77 -9.75 -13.29
N PRO A 145 10.05 -10.45 -14.41
CA PRO A 145 11.31 -10.32 -15.13
C PRO A 145 11.58 -8.90 -15.63
N GLN A 146 10.54 -8.19 -16.08
CA GLN A 146 10.64 -6.88 -16.72
C GLN A 146 10.96 -5.75 -15.72
N THR A 147 10.40 -5.83 -14.51
CA THR A 147 10.53 -4.75 -13.52
C THR A 147 11.47 -5.11 -12.37
N GLY A 148 11.75 -6.40 -12.17
CA GLY A 148 12.47 -6.92 -11.00
C GLY A 148 11.69 -6.79 -9.69
N LEU A 149 10.41 -6.41 -9.74
CA LEU A 149 9.51 -6.43 -8.59
C LEU A 149 9.22 -7.87 -8.17
N ARG A 150 8.92 -8.05 -6.88
CA ARG A 150 8.47 -9.32 -6.31
C ARG A 150 7.14 -9.11 -5.61
N GLU A 151 6.34 -10.16 -5.56
CA GLU A 151 5.17 -10.23 -4.70
C GLU A 151 5.41 -11.14 -3.50
N VAL A 152 4.52 -11.03 -2.52
CA VAL A 152 4.37 -12.00 -1.44
C VAL A 152 4.01 -13.37 -2.04
N PRO A 153 4.49 -14.48 -1.46
CA PRO A 153 4.04 -15.81 -1.88
C PRO A 153 2.53 -15.96 -1.78
N THR A 154 1.93 -16.71 -2.70
CA THR A 154 0.51 -17.09 -2.64
C THR A 154 0.32 -18.24 -1.66
N ALA A 155 -0.91 -18.42 -1.17
CA ALA A 155 -1.30 -19.56 -0.34
C ALA A 155 -1.26 -20.88 -1.12
#